data_AF-A0A3M1UB39-F1
#
_entry.id   AF-A0A3M1UB39-F1
#
_cell.length_a   1.000
_cell.length_b   1.000
_cell.length_c   1.000
_cell.angle_alpha   90.00
_cell.angle_beta   90.00
_cell.angle_gamma   90.00
#
_symmetry.space_group_name_H-M   'P 1'
#
loop_
_entity.id
_entity.type
_entity.pdbx_description
1 polymer ?
#
loop_
_entity_poly.entity_id
_entity_poly.type
_entity_poly.pdbx_seq_one_letter_code
_entity_poly.pdbx_strand_id
1 'polypeptide(L)'
;MGWKLGGVCIKKDFSGQELRLLRMLGMENWVYQGEISIRKASRFDFMQTAIGVYNDCTLLINHFLPYDLSFEPDTLYEPDRHLMALSLEADVLAFLMDGTSGTYFFSCYRAGRRIRLRHTQPGEVLADTGTPFAIEANFDPQKSQDENRIFRLLEMFVGVAPEIWLMDETFCLNVYAPAEEQESGI
;
A
#
# COMPACT_ATOMS: atom_id res chain seq x y z
N MET A 1 12.90 11.36 12.73
CA MET A 1 11.59 10.71 12.86
C MET A 1 11.31 10.07 11.51
N GLY A 2 11.16 8.75 11.45
CA GLY A 2 10.78 8.04 10.22
C GLY A 2 9.28 7.77 10.18
N TRP A 3 8.75 7.50 9.00
CA TRP A 3 7.33 7.19 8.81
C TRP A 3 7.03 5.74 9.14
N LYS A 4 5.84 5.47 9.69
CA LYS A 4 5.28 4.12 9.81
C LYS A 4 3.95 4.06 9.06
N LEU A 5 3.98 3.61 7.82
CA LEU A 5 2.84 3.64 6.89
C LEU A 5 2.91 2.44 5.93
N GLY A 6 1.78 1.79 5.70
CA GLY A 6 1.68 0.71 4.73
C GLY A 6 0.35 0.76 3.99
N GLY A 7 0.32 0.21 2.78
CA GLY A 7 -0.91 0.19 2.01
C GLY A 7 -0.72 -0.17 0.55
N VAL A 8 -1.76 0.11 -0.22
CA VAL A 8 -1.84 -0.08 -1.66
C VAL A 8 -2.35 1.21 -2.30
N CYS A 9 -1.69 1.66 -3.37
CA CYS A 9 -2.13 2.72 -4.25
C CYS A 9 -2.48 2.15 -5.61
N ILE A 10 -3.65 2.50 -6.14
CA ILE A 10 -4.18 1.96 -7.40
C ILE A 10 -4.50 3.14 -8.31
N LYS A 11 -4.00 3.12 -9.55
CA LYS A 11 -4.26 4.17 -10.57
C LYS A 11 -5.66 4.07 -11.17
N LYS A 12 -6.67 4.05 -10.31
CA LYS A 12 -8.09 3.99 -10.66
C LYS A 12 -8.92 4.43 -9.47
N ASP A 13 -10.02 5.11 -9.76
CA ASP A 13 -11.05 5.48 -8.81
C ASP A 13 -12.00 4.29 -8.53
N PHE A 14 -12.00 3.80 -7.29
CA PHE A 14 -12.92 2.79 -6.74
C PHE A 14 -13.98 3.38 -5.79
N SER A 15 -14.28 4.67 -5.88
CA SER A 15 -15.33 5.31 -5.09
C SER A 15 -16.68 4.60 -5.27
N GLY A 16 -17.32 4.24 -4.16
CA GLY A 16 -18.56 3.45 -4.16
C GLY A 16 -18.40 1.98 -4.53
N GLN A 17 -17.16 1.51 -4.75
CA GLN A 17 -16.81 0.13 -5.07
C GLN A 17 -15.78 -0.45 -4.08
N GLU A 18 -15.64 0.15 -2.89
CA GLU A 18 -14.62 -0.19 -1.90
C GLU A 18 -14.78 -1.64 -1.39
N LEU A 19 -16.01 -2.08 -1.12
CA LEU A 19 -16.27 -3.48 -0.74
C LEU A 19 -15.95 -4.47 -1.86
N ARG A 20 -16.14 -4.07 -3.13
CA ARG A 20 -15.72 -4.88 -4.27
C ARG A 20 -14.20 -4.95 -4.34
N LEU A 21 -13.51 -3.82 -4.15
CA LEU A 21 -12.06 -3.77 -4.11
C LEU A 21 -11.50 -4.68 -3.00
N LEU A 22 -12.04 -4.62 -1.79
CA LEU A 22 -11.64 -5.50 -0.68
C LEU A 22 -11.78 -6.98 -1.04
N ARG A 23 -12.90 -7.38 -1.67
CA ARG A 23 -13.07 -8.77 -2.15
C ARG A 23 -12.05 -9.15 -3.23
N MET A 24 -11.73 -8.23 -4.14
CA MET A 24 -10.67 -8.46 -5.15
C MET A 24 -9.29 -8.66 -4.52
N LEU A 25 -9.08 -8.14 -3.30
CA LEU A 25 -7.88 -8.31 -2.49
C LEU A 25 -7.93 -9.54 -1.56
N GLY A 26 -8.96 -10.39 -1.67
CA GLY A 26 -9.13 -11.56 -0.81
C GLY A 26 -9.65 -11.23 0.60
N MET A 27 -10.07 -9.98 0.84
CA MET A 27 -10.55 -9.49 2.14
C MET A 27 -12.07 -9.69 2.22
N GLU A 28 -12.50 -10.91 2.51
CA GLU A 28 -13.91 -11.30 2.61
C GLU A 28 -14.57 -10.85 3.93
N ASN A 29 -15.88 -10.59 3.89
CA ASN A 29 -16.69 -10.22 5.06
C ASN A 29 -16.30 -8.92 5.78
N TRP A 30 -15.64 -8.00 5.08
CA TRP A 30 -15.37 -6.66 5.62
C TRP A 30 -16.62 -5.79 5.58
N VAL A 31 -16.81 -4.98 6.62
CA VAL A 31 -17.96 -4.07 6.78
C VAL A 31 -17.49 -2.65 7.01
N TYR A 32 -18.28 -1.69 6.56
CA TYR A 32 -18.03 -0.26 6.78
C TYR A 32 -18.23 0.11 8.25
N GLN A 33 -17.30 0.88 8.81
CA GLN A 33 -17.27 1.28 10.22
C GLN A 33 -17.33 2.79 10.44
N GLY A 34 -17.24 3.59 9.38
CA GLY A 34 -17.24 5.05 9.47
C GLY A 34 -16.17 5.68 8.60
N GLU A 35 -15.89 6.95 8.87
CA GLU A 35 -14.94 7.76 8.11
C GLU A 35 -13.88 8.34 9.06
N ILE A 36 -12.63 8.43 8.60
CA ILE A 36 -11.53 9.08 9.32
C ILE A 36 -10.68 9.91 8.37
N SER A 37 -10.00 10.93 8.88
CA SER A 37 -8.99 11.64 8.10
C SER A 37 -7.79 10.73 7.80
N ILE A 38 -7.13 10.98 6.66
CA ILE A 38 -5.88 10.32 6.29
C ILE A 38 -4.82 10.42 7.40
N ARG A 39 -4.74 11.56 8.08
CA ARG A 39 -3.82 11.77 9.20
C ARG A 39 -4.05 10.80 10.34
N LYS A 40 -5.30 10.40 10.59
CA LYS A 40 -5.64 9.38 11.60
C LYS A 40 -5.32 7.98 11.08
N ALA A 41 -5.62 7.70 9.81
CA ALA A 41 -5.34 6.42 9.17
C ALA A 41 -3.83 6.12 9.05
N SER A 42 -2.99 7.15 8.93
CA SER A 42 -1.53 7.02 8.81
C SER A 42 -0.80 6.86 10.15
N ARG A 43 -1.52 6.79 11.27
CA ARG A 43 -0.89 6.64 12.60
C ARG A 43 -0.56 5.18 12.86
N PHE A 44 0.53 4.94 13.59
CA PHE A 44 0.98 3.59 13.93
C PHE A 44 -0.04 2.77 14.75
N ASP A 45 -0.98 3.43 15.44
CA ASP A 45 -2.01 2.81 16.27
C ASP A 45 -3.30 2.48 15.49
N PHE A 46 -3.32 2.78 14.18
CA PHE A 46 -4.43 2.42 13.31
C PHE A 46 -4.30 0.96 12.84
N MET A 47 -5.24 0.11 13.24
CA MET A 47 -5.20 -1.35 12.99
C MET A 47 -6.20 -1.82 11.93
N GLN A 48 -7.06 -0.92 11.44
CA GLN A 48 -8.12 -1.23 10.48
C GLN A 48 -7.64 -0.98 9.03
N THR A 49 -8.53 -1.14 8.05
CA THR A 49 -8.27 -0.72 6.66
C THR A 49 -9.02 0.56 6.38
N ALA A 50 -8.36 1.57 5.83
CA ALA A 50 -9.00 2.80 5.38
C ALA A 50 -8.84 2.96 3.86
N ILE A 51 -9.92 3.26 3.14
CA ILE A 51 -9.95 3.38 1.68
C ILE A 51 -10.51 4.75 1.30
N GLY A 52 -9.84 5.46 0.40
CA GLY A 52 -10.36 6.69 -0.16
C GLY A 52 -9.72 7.00 -1.51
N VAL A 53 -10.21 8.04 -2.16
CA VAL A 53 -9.74 8.44 -3.49
C VAL A 53 -9.15 9.83 -3.44
N TYR A 54 -7.95 9.96 -4.00
CA TYR A 54 -7.24 11.22 -4.11
C TYR A 54 -6.66 11.32 -5.51
N ASN A 55 -7.02 12.38 -6.24
CA ASN A 55 -6.58 12.63 -7.61
C ASN A 55 -6.73 11.40 -8.53
N ASP A 56 -7.97 10.88 -8.62
CA ASP A 56 -8.36 9.70 -9.41
C ASP A 56 -7.64 8.38 -9.05
N CYS A 57 -6.93 8.34 -7.92
CA CYS A 57 -6.24 7.17 -7.42
C CYS A 57 -6.87 6.69 -6.11
N THR A 58 -7.19 5.39 -6.03
CA THR A 58 -7.58 4.78 -4.76
C THR A 58 -6.38 4.50 -3.89
N LEU A 59 -6.44 4.98 -2.66
CA LEU A 59 -5.50 4.69 -1.58
C LEU A 59 -6.19 3.75 -0.58
N LEU A 60 -5.56 2.62 -0.32
CA LEU A 60 -5.91 1.70 0.74
C LEU A 60 -4.78 1.72 1.78
N ILE A 61 -5.05 2.26 2.96
CA ILE A 61 -4.12 2.29 4.08
C ILE A 61 -4.39 1.08 4.97
N ASN A 62 -3.39 0.21 5.08
CA ASN A 62 -3.40 -0.96 5.94
C ASN A 62 -1.95 -1.32 6.26
N HIS A 63 -1.59 -1.28 7.55
CA HIS A 63 -0.20 -1.51 7.98
C HIS A 63 0.24 -2.97 7.89
N PHE A 64 -0.70 -3.92 7.83
CA PHE A 64 -0.43 -5.36 7.86
C PHE A 64 -0.43 -6.00 6.49
N LEU A 65 -1.31 -5.55 5.58
CA LEU A 65 -1.42 -6.12 4.23
C LEU A 65 -0.06 -6.26 3.50
N PRO A 66 0.86 -5.28 3.56
CA PRO A 66 2.17 -5.44 2.94
C PRO A 66 3.03 -6.56 3.53
N TYR A 67 2.81 -6.96 4.78
CA TYR A 67 3.53 -8.08 5.42
C TYR A 67 3.07 -9.45 4.92
N ASP A 68 1.88 -9.54 4.32
CA ASP A 68 1.36 -10.77 3.73
C ASP A 68 1.82 -10.98 2.27
N LEU A 69 2.56 -10.01 1.71
CA LEU A 69 3.11 -10.08 0.36
C LEU A 69 4.43 -10.85 0.32
N SER A 70 4.71 -11.45 -0.83
CA SER A 70 5.99 -12.10 -1.07
C SER A 70 7.12 -11.08 -1.15
N PHE A 71 8.15 -11.32 -0.33
CA PHE A 71 9.36 -10.51 -0.31
C PHE A 71 10.44 -11.07 -1.24
N GLU A 72 10.31 -12.36 -1.61
CA GLU A 72 11.22 -13.06 -2.48
C GLU A 72 10.80 -12.89 -3.96
N PRO A 73 11.76 -12.66 -4.88
CA PRO A 73 11.47 -12.44 -6.30
C PRO A 73 10.72 -13.58 -7.00
N ASP A 74 11.02 -14.83 -6.63
CA ASP A 74 10.54 -16.03 -7.30
C ASP A 74 9.34 -16.68 -6.61
N THR A 75 8.89 -16.11 -5.50
CA THR A 75 7.71 -16.55 -4.75
C THR A 75 6.57 -15.56 -4.97
N LEU A 76 5.35 -16.07 -5.09
CA LEU A 76 4.13 -15.26 -5.16
C LEU A 76 3.09 -15.88 -4.24
N TYR A 77 2.77 -15.19 -3.16
CA TYR A 77 1.70 -15.57 -2.25
C TYR A 77 0.35 -15.15 -2.80
N GLU A 78 -0.73 -15.58 -2.15
CA GLU A 78 -2.08 -15.29 -2.59
C GLU A 78 -2.37 -13.77 -2.68
N PRO A 79 -1.95 -12.94 -1.71
CA PRO A 79 -2.10 -11.48 -1.83
C PRO A 79 -1.39 -10.89 -3.06
N ASP A 80 -0.21 -11.41 -3.46
CA ASP A 80 0.45 -10.97 -4.69
C ASP A 80 -0.40 -11.28 -5.93
N ARG A 81 -1.06 -12.45 -5.96
CA ARG A 81 -1.94 -12.86 -7.07
C ARG A 81 -3.16 -11.95 -7.17
N HIS A 82 -3.73 -11.54 -6.04
CA HIS A 82 -4.81 -10.56 -6.00
C HIS A 82 -4.37 -9.20 -6.56
N LEU A 83 -3.20 -8.70 -6.16
CA LEU A 83 -2.65 -7.45 -6.70
C LEU A 83 -2.30 -7.56 -8.19
N MET A 84 -1.78 -8.70 -8.64
CA MET A 84 -1.57 -8.99 -10.06
C MET A 84 -2.89 -8.98 -10.83
N ALA A 85 -3.94 -9.64 -10.33
CA ALA A 85 -5.25 -9.65 -10.97
C ALA A 85 -5.85 -8.23 -11.05
N LEU A 86 -5.78 -7.47 -9.95
CA LEU A 86 -6.18 -6.06 -9.92
C LEU A 86 -5.37 -5.23 -10.93
N SER A 87 -4.10 -5.57 -11.14
CA SER A 87 -3.23 -4.85 -12.08
C SER A 87 -3.58 -5.02 -13.57
N LEU A 88 -4.56 -5.88 -13.89
CA LEU A 88 -5.15 -5.96 -15.23
C LEU A 88 -6.06 -4.75 -15.51
N GLU A 89 -6.59 -4.09 -14.48
CA GLU A 89 -7.48 -2.94 -14.61
C GLU A 89 -6.74 -1.60 -14.48
N ALA A 90 -5.66 -1.54 -13.69
CA ALA A 90 -4.87 -0.33 -13.44
C ALA A 90 -3.49 -0.66 -12.89
N ASP A 91 -2.53 0.27 -12.91
CA ASP A 91 -1.27 0.06 -12.19
C ASP A 91 -1.50 0.03 -10.67
N VAL A 92 -0.76 -0.84 -9.97
CA VAL A 92 -0.87 -1.03 -8.51
C VAL A 92 0.51 -0.91 -7.87
N LEU A 93 0.60 -0.17 -6.77
CA LEU A 93 1.77 -0.05 -5.90
C LEU A 93 1.38 -0.53 -4.50
N ALA A 94 1.96 -1.62 -4.04
CA ALA A 94 1.94 -1.99 -2.62
C ALA A 94 3.23 -1.48 -1.96
N PHE A 95 3.12 -0.96 -0.74
CA PHE A 95 4.25 -0.34 -0.06
C PHE A 95 4.16 -0.49 1.46
N LEU A 96 5.34 -0.48 2.08
CA LEU A 96 5.54 -0.45 3.52
C LEU A 96 6.74 0.45 3.82
N MET A 97 6.54 1.38 4.72
CA MET A 97 7.58 2.20 5.32
C MET A 97 7.50 1.98 6.82
N ASP A 98 8.56 1.43 7.41
CA ASP A 98 8.77 1.41 8.84
C ASP A 98 10.14 2.01 9.14
N GLY A 99 10.19 3.34 9.15
CA GLY A 99 11.40 4.10 9.43
C GLY A 99 11.88 3.98 10.88
N THR A 100 11.10 3.37 11.78
CA THR A 100 11.57 3.05 13.14
C THR A 100 12.47 1.82 13.11
N SER A 101 12.05 0.78 12.41
CA SER A 101 12.86 -0.43 12.25
C SER A 101 13.86 -0.33 11.11
N GLY A 102 13.76 0.67 10.21
CA GLY A 102 14.57 0.74 9.00
C GLY A 102 14.15 -0.28 7.93
N THR A 103 12.92 -0.78 8.01
CA THR A 103 12.36 -1.74 7.06
C THR A 103 11.52 -1.00 6.02
N TYR A 104 11.79 -1.26 4.75
CA TYR A 104 11.07 -0.65 3.64
C TYR A 104 10.80 -1.68 2.57
N PHE A 105 9.60 -1.64 2.00
CA PHE A 105 9.20 -2.53 0.94
C PHE A 105 8.32 -1.80 -0.05
N PHE A 106 8.48 -2.11 -1.32
CA PHE A 106 7.46 -1.84 -2.32
C PHE A 106 7.45 -2.90 -3.42
N SER A 107 6.27 -3.09 -3.99
CA SER A 107 6.04 -3.94 -5.14
C SER A 107 5.08 -3.25 -6.09
N CYS A 108 5.48 -3.13 -7.36
CA CYS A 108 4.65 -2.55 -8.41
C CYS A 108 4.15 -3.63 -9.37
N TYR A 109 2.86 -3.57 -9.67
CA TYR A 109 2.18 -4.49 -10.56
C TYR A 109 1.56 -3.73 -11.73
N ARG A 110 1.69 -4.28 -12.93
CA ARG A 110 1.15 -3.74 -14.17
C ARG A 110 0.80 -4.87 -15.13
N ALA A 111 -0.36 -4.80 -15.75
CA ALA A 111 -0.81 -5.73 -16.80
C ALA A 111 -0.71 -7.21 -16.36
N GLY A 112 -1.12 -7.50 -15.14
CA GLY A 112 -1.15 -8.87 -14.62
C GLY A 112 0.20 -9.40 -14.09
N ARG A 113 1.21 -8.55 -13.91
CA ARG A 113 2.58 -8.96 -13.55
C ARG A 113 3.21 -8.03 -12.53
N ARG A 114 4.05 -8.58 -11.64
CA ARG A 114 4.98 -7.79 -10.82
C ARG A 114 6.12 -7.31 -11.69
N ILE A 115 6.26 -5.99 -11.85
CA ILE A 115 7.26 -5.36 -12.73
C ILE A 115 8.47 -4.80 -11.97
N ARG A 116 8.30 -4.58 -10.67
CA ARG A 116 9.32 -4.01 -9.80
C ARG A 116 9.08 -4.48 -8.37
N LEU A 117 10.14 -4.87 -7.69
CA LEU A 117 10.13 -5.25 -6.28
C LEU A 117 11.39 -4.70 -5.62
N ARG A 118 11.24 -4.16 -4.41
CA ARG A 118 12.37 -3.87 -3.55
C ARG A 118 11.99 -4.08 -2.09
N HIS A 119 12.87 -4.74 -1.35
CA HIS A 119 12.75 -4.97 0.08
C HIS A 119 14.10 -4.73 0.75
N THR A 120 14.11 -3.89 1.78
CA THR A 120 15.29 -3.55 2.56
C THR A 120 15.00 -3.67 4.05
N GLN A 121 16.00 -4.10 4.80
CA GLN A 121 16.04 -4.15 6.25
C GLN A 121 17.32 -3.43 6.73
N PRO A 122 17.50 -3.19 8.05
CA PRO A 122 18.71 -2.54 8.56
C PRO A 122 20.01 -3.17 8.08
N GLY A 123 20.74 -2.42 7.25
CA GLY A 123 22.05 -2.84 6.73
C GLY A 123 22.02 -3.80 5.55
N GLU A 124 20.83 -4.15 5.02
CA GLU A 124 20.71 -5.17 3.97
C GLU A 124 19.59 -4.88 2.96
N VAL A 125 19.86 -5.17 1.68
CA VAL A 125 18.87 -5.21 0.61
C VAL A 125 18.53 -6.68 0.34
N LEU A 126 17.33 -7.11 0.75
CA LEU A 126 16.91 -8.50 0.62
C LEU A 126 16.43 -8.84 -0.80
N ALA A 127 15.79 -7.88 -1.46
CA ALA A 127 15.35 -8.01 -2.84
C ALA A 127 15.42 -6.67 -3.57
N ASP A 128 15.87 -6.69 -4.82
CA ASP A 128 15.86 -5.55 -5.72
C ASP A 128 15.76 -6.06 -7.17
N THR A 129 14.53 -6.23 -7.67
CA THR A 129 14.28 -6.86 -8.97
C THR A 129 13.32 -6.07 -9.84
N GLY A 130 13.39 -6.31 -11.15
CA GLY A 130 12.69 -5.51 -12.16
C GLY A 130 13.44 -4.23 -12.54
N THR A 131 12.92 -3.51 -13.53
CA THR A 131 13.55 -2.28 -14.01
C THR A 131 13.11 -1.09 -13.14
N PRO A 132 14.05 -0.35 -12.53
CA PRO A 132 13.72 0.85 -11.76
C PRO A 132 12.96 1.88 -12.61
N PHE A 133 11.99 2.56 -12.00
CA PHE A 133 11.33 3.69 -12.65
C PHE A 133 12.31 4.87 -12.81
N ALA A 134 12.05 5.76 -13.77
CA ALA A 134 12.90 6.94 -13.98
C ALA A 134 13.04 7.82 -12.72
N ILE A 135 11.98 7.90 -11.90
CA ILE A 135 12.00 8.63 -10.63
C ILE A 135 12.94 7.98 -9.60
N GLU A 136 13.26 6.69 -9.75
CA GLU A 136 14.21 5.98 -8.90
C GLU A 136 15.69 6.25 -9.30
N ALA A 137 15.96 6.80 -10.49
CA ALA A 137 17.31 6.82 -11.07
C ALA A 137 18.34 7.61 -10.26
N ASN A 138 17.89 8.55 -9.43
CA ASN A 138 18.76 9.37 -8.58
C ASN A 138 19.09 8.72 -7.22
N PHE A 139 18.46 7.58 -6.89
CA PHE A 139 18.70 6.90 -5.63
C PHE A 139 19.80 5.86 -5.78
N ASP A 140 20.76 5.91 -4.88
CA ASP A 140 21.81 4.89 -4.80
C ASP A 140 21.19 3.59 -4.27
N PRO A 141 21.24 2.47 -5.02
CA PRO A 141 20.66 1.19 -4.57
C PRO A 141 21.25 0.66 -3.26
N GLN A 142 22.47 1.07 -2.92
CA GLN A 142 23.22 0.61 -1.75
C GLN A 142 23.07 1.54 -0.54
N LYS A 143 22.41 2.70 -0.69
CA LYS A 143 22.17 3.63 0.42
C LYS A 143 20.74 3.51 0.91
N SER A 144 20.56 3.69 2.22
CA SER A 144 19.26 3.74 2.87
C SER A 144 18.56 5.07 2.53
N GLN A 145 17.90 5.09 1.37
CA GLN A 145 17.06 6.19 0.90
C GLN A 145 15.66 5.69 0.51
N ASP A 146 15.28 4.53 1.02
CA ASP A 146 14.09 3.78 0.60
C ASP A 146 12.78 4.48 0.99
N GLU A 147 12.75 5.19 2.13
CA GLU A 147 11.61 6.05 2.51
C GLU A 147 11.31 7.08 1.41
N ASN A 148 12.34 7.86 1.03
CA ASN A 148 12.22 8.86 -0.03
C ASN A 148 11.91 8.23 -1.39
N ARG A 149 12.43 7.02 -1.65
CA ARG A 149 12.15 6.29 -2.88
C ARG A 149 10.67 5.91 -2.95
N ILE A 150 10.09 5.40 -1.86
CA ILE A 150 8.67 5.08 -1.77
C ILE A 150 7.82 6.35 -1.91
N PHE A 151 8.21 7.46 -1.29
CA PHE A 151 7.51 8.74 -1.46
C PHE A 151 7.48 9.21 -2.91
N ARG A 152 8.59 9.08 -3.63
CA ARG A 152 8.64 9.40 -5.07
C ARG A 152 7.79 8.47 -5.93
N LEU A 153 7.69 7.20 -5.56
CA LEU A 153 6.78 6.27 -6.22
C LEU A 153 5.31 6.62 -5.94
N LEU A 154 4.97 6.95 -4.69
CA LEU A 154 3.63 7.42 -4.33
C LEU A 154 3.26 8.71 -5.07
N GLU A 155 4.18 9.68 -5.16
CA GLU A 155 4.01 10.90 -5.94
C GLU A 155 3.78 10.59 -7.43
N MET A 156 4.55 9.68 -8.03
CA MET A 156 4.33 9.22 -9.40
C MET A 156 2.97 8.53 -9.60
N PHE A 157 2.46 7.87 -8.56
CA PHE A 157 1.18 7.19 -8.60
C PHE A 157 0.00 8.17 -8.48
N VAL A 158 0.00 8.95 -7.42
CA VAL A 158 -1.07 9.88 -7.03
C VAL A 158 -1.00 11.19 -7.83
N GLY A 159 0.16 11.56 -8.36
CA GLY A 159 0.39 12.85 -9.03
C GLY A 159 0.63 14.03 -8.07
N VAL A 160 0.66 13.77 -6.76
CA VAL A 160 0.88 14.76 -5.71
C VAL A 160 1.81 14.17 -4.64
N ALA A 161 2.72 14.99 -4.12
CA ALA A 161 3.67 14.59 -3.09
C ALA A 161 2.94 14.10 -1.81
N PRO A 162 3.34 12.95 -1.20
CA PRO A 162 2.73 12.42 0.01
C PRO A 162 2.59 13.40 1.16
N GLU A 163 3.56 14.29 1.34
CA GLU A 163 3.57 15.29 2.39
C GLU A 163 2.39 16.26 2.31
N ILE A 164 1.83 16.46 1.11
CA ILE A 164 0.67 17.33 0.90
C ILE A 164 -0.60 16.61 1.37
N TRP A 165 -0.88 15.43 0.83
CA TRP A 165 -2.13 14.74 1.11
C TRP A 165 -2.14 14.02 2.46
N LEU A 166 -1.00 13.59 3.01
CA LEU A 166 -0.91 13.05 4.37
C LEU A 166 -1.20 14.11 5.45
N MET A 167 -1.04 15.39 5.12
CA MET A 167 -1.31 16.52 6.01
C MET A 167 -2.66 17.18 5.73
N ASP A 168 -3.40 16.71 4.73
CA ASP A 168 -4.71 17.24 4.38
C ASP A 168 -5.78 16.74 5.37
N GLU A 169 -6.20 17.60 6.29
CA GLU A 169 -7.23 17.26 7.28
C GLU A 169 -8.62 17.12 6.67
N THR A 170 -8.81 17.57 5.42
CA THR A 170 -10.08 17.44 4.70
C THR A 170 -10.16 16.15 3.89
N PHE A 171 -9.02 15.48 3.68
CA PHE A 171 -9.00 14.20 2.98
C PHE A 171 -9.40 13.06 3.93
N CYS A 172 -10.62 12.58 3.73
CA CYS A 172 -11.22 11.51 4.50
C CYS A 172 -11.22 10.17 3.75
N LEU A 173 -11.15 9.09 4.54
CA LEU A 173 -11.13 7.70 4.10
C LEU A 173 -12.24 6.92 4.78
N ASN A 174 -12.90 6.05 4.02
CA ASN A 174 -13.86 5.07 4.52
C ASN A 174 -13.13 3.95 5.26
N VAL A 175 -13.52 3.69 6.49
CA VAL A 175 -12.93 2.65 7.34
C VAL A 175 -13.72 1.36 7.21
N TYR A 176 -12.98 0.27 7.08
CA TYR A 176 -13.50 -1.09 7.05
C TYR A 176 -12.79 -1.95 8.08
N ALA A 177 -13.52 -2.92 8.63
CA ALA A 177 -12.99 -3.98 9.48
C ALA A 177 -13.66 -5.31 9.12
N PRO A 178 -13.03 -6.46 9.42
CA PRO A 178 -13.73 -7.75 9.36
C PRO A 178 -15.01 -7.65 10.19
N ALA A 179 -16.11 -8.23 9.69
CA ALA A 179 -17.28 -8.46 10.54
C ALA A 179 -16.81 -9.29 11.74
N GLU A 180 -17.06 -8.80 12.95
CA GLU A 180 -16.88 -9.64 14.13
C GLU A 180 -17.71 -10.90 13.88
N GLU A 181 -17.06 -12.06 13.89
CA GLU A 181 -17.78 -13.32 14.05
C GLU A 181 -18.54 -13.14 15.36
N GLN A 182 -19.85 -12.90 15.28
CA GLN A 182 -20.70 -13.09 16.44
C GLN A 182 -20.41 -14.52 16.84
N GLU A 183 -19.65 -14.72 17.92
CA GLU A 183 -19.55 -15.99 18.60
C GLU A 183 -21.00 -16.36 18.89
N SER A 184 -21.57 -17.17 18.00
CA SER A 184 -22.92 -17.64 18.08
C SER A 184 -22.91 -18.48 19.34
N GLY A 185 -23.32 -17.87 20.45
CA GLY A 185 -23.46 -18.53 21.73
C GLY A 185 -24.40 -19.71 21.55
N ILE A 186 -23.81 -20.89 21.46
CA ILE A 186 -24.48 -22.18 21.63
C ILE A 186 -24.37 -22.54 23.11
#